data_AF-A0A369L2T1-F1
#
_entry.id   AF-A0A369L2T1-F1
#
_cell.length_a   1.000
_cell.length_b   1.000
_cell.length_c   1.000
_cell.angle_alpha   90.00
_cell.angle_beta   90.00
_cell.angle_gamma   90.00
#
_symmetry.space_group_name_H-M   'P 1'
#
loop_
_entity.id
_entity.type
_entity.pdbx_description
1 polymer ?
#
loop_
_entity_poly.entity_id
_entity_poly.type
_entity_poly.pdbx_seq_one_letter_code
_entity_poly.pdbx_strand_id
1 'polypeptide(L)'
;MGFDEFAATLKELHVEHLFFNWPGAEVPWPGDHGVILLASDHDLYRVTRLLRSQRHRGDIACTLFTIGGLPGSDRNGVAWLPISRAREMLAASGRCGMHLASDEQRLLAMCSEAVYHLGTESGLPLCAGQPSDVALSPYAQAMQLLNSSCGIWPSPQVMGLEELEGRMAEACWRPSTDTLRKLSRSNPWLAQIVALAQQGYPEPVPGLAVMLVREQGLLHLDDFHKTLEHHGFDVLCDLNIQGEDQLRVADRIRGGNWGRGPFPCSGGLPAHMLVIHDVHPDVSRSEAAGANEQVDNARVFTAKESMRRRMNRGRPARQHCNPLHSSDNAAQAVEYLAVVAPDRIEEIVEQARQRNAAYRTPYPVLADLSKHAQRAKVELVDFHGAQAICKTFRPGRERFMEREVQARELGKELPEVSSILEIGPRHLVFEWYADNLQRILSPKAPFYQHGMLPIWAIERLRHVILHYRRLGYECIDLNPHNLIYDPCQGLKIIDFEFLQPGPRGVDTLKGNYAWYAVPGDFCGDVPQSARNRPYLRRWLPYTGLPRLLCLHEVPRPVLVLARSFFLVPLTLAGMKRAGRRYVRRIARQIAVK
;
A
#
# COMPACT_ATOMS: atom_id res chain seq x y z
N MET A 1 -27.33 24.78 -30.90
CA MET A 1 -27.04 23.62 -31.74
C MET A 1 -28.15 22.61 -31.51
N GLY A 2 -28.82 22.18 -32.57
CA GLY A 2 -29.86 21.13 -32.48
C GLY A 2 -29.23 19.75 -32.23
N PHE A 3 -30.05 18.73 -31.92
CA PHE A 3 -29.56 17.37 -31.69
C PHE A 3 -28.84 16.79 -32.92
N ASP A 4 -29.42 16.95 -34.11
CA ASP A 4 -28.82 16.46 -35.36
C ASP A 4 -27.49 17.16 -35.69
N GLU A 5 -27.42 18.47 -35.47
CA GLU A 5 -26.21 19.28 -35.66
C GLU A 5 -25.12 18.88 -34.65
N PHE A 6 -25.50 18.54 -33.42
CA PHE A 6 -24.59 18.03 -32.40
C PHE A 6 -24.04 16.66 -32.78
N ALA A 7 -24.90 15.73 -33.21
CA ALA A 7 -24.47 14.41 -33.68
C ALA A 7 -23.54 14.52 -34.92
N ALA A 8 -23.84 15.42 -35.85
CA ALA A 8 -22.98 15.70 -37.01
C ALA A 8 -21.61 16.25 -36.58
N THR A 9 -21.57 17.15 -35.61
CA THR A 9 -20.32 17.72 -35.09
C THR A 9 -19.44 16.66 -34.41
N LEU A 10 -20.04 15.76 -33.61
CA LEU A 10 -19.31 14.64 -33.00
C LEU A 10 -18.67 13.73 -34.06
N LYS A 11 -19.39 13.49 -35.15
CA LYS A 11 -18.89 12.72 -36.30
C LYS A 11 -17.72 13.41 -36.99
N GLU A 12 -17.81 14.70 -37.26
CA GLU A 12 -16.72 15.49 -37.87
C GLU A 12 -15.44 15.46 -37.02
N LEU A 13 -15.60 15.45 -35.70
CA LEU A 13 -14.47 15.36 -34.76
C LEU A 13 -13.97 13.93 -34.53
N HIS A 14 -14.53 12.94 -35.24
CA HIS A 14 -14.23 11.52 -35.11
C HIS A 14 -14.34 11.03 -33.65
N VAL A 15 -15.35 11.49 -32.93
CA VAL A 15 -15.64 11.05 -31.57
C VAL A 15 -16.33 9.69 -31.60
N GLU A 16 -15.77 8.73 -30.87
CA GLU A 16 -16.44 7.44 -30.62
C GLU A 16 -17.53 7.65 -29.56
N HIS A 17 -18.80 7.57 -29.95
CA HIS A 17 -19.95 7.87 -29.10
C HIS A 17 -21.18 6.99 -29.35
N LEU A 18 -22.05 6.90 -28.35
CA LEU A 18 -23.35 6.23 -28.40
C LEU A 18 -24.39 7.03 -27.61
N PHE A 19 -25.54 7.31 -28.22
CA PHE A 19 -26.66 8.02 -27.62
C PHE A 19 -27.70 7.06 -27.03
N PHE A 20 -28.16 7.35 -25.82
CA PHE A 20 -29.24 6.67 -25.13
C PHE A 20 -30.39 7.66 -24.93
N ASN A 21 -31.54 7.32 -25.52
CA ASN A 21 -32.77 8.11 -25.44
C ASN A 21 -33.86 7.31 -24.73
N TRP A 22 -34.75 8.02 -24.04
CA TRP A 22 -35.90 7.39 -23.39
C TRP A 22 -36.83 6.73 -24.41
N PRO A 23 -37.45 5.58 -24.10
CA PRO A 23 -38.41 4.94 -25.02
C PRO A 23 -39.58 5.88 -25.34
N GLY A 24 -39.81 6.14 -26.63
CA GLY A 24 -40.86 7.05 -27.10
C GLY A 24 -40.47 8.54 -27.16
N ALA A 25 -39.27 8.91 -26.71
CA ALA A 25 -38.48 10.14 -26.92
C ALA A 25 -39.13 11.54 -27.12
N GLU A 26 -40.42 11.74 -26.83
CA GLU A 26 -41.02 13.06 -26.54
C GLU A 26 -40.86 13.44 -25.05
N VAL A 27 -40.33 12.54 -24.21
CA VAL A 27 -40.19 12.70 -22.74
C VAL A 27 -38.72 12.56 -22.32
N PRO A 28 -38.22 13.39 -21.36
CA PRO A 28 -36.87 13.24 -20.80
C PRO A 28 -36.65 11.89 -20.08
N TRP A 29 -35.40 11.45 -20.00
CA TRP A 29 -34.97 10.29 -19.22
C TRP A 29 -35.28 10.53 -17.72
N PRO A 30 -35.67 9.51 -16.94
CA PRO A 30 -35.95 9.64 -15.52
C PRO A 30 -34.79 10.27 -14.76
N GLY A 31 -35.11 11.21 -13.86
CA GLY A 31 -34.12 11.89 -13.01
C GLY A 31 -33.52 13.15 -13.62
N ASP A 32 -34.34 14.03 -14.20
CA ASP A 32 -33.95 15.30 -14.85
C ASP A 32 -32.96 15.19 -16.03
N HIS A 33 -32.60 13.95 -16.39
CA HIS A 33 -31.68 13.67 -17.48
C HIS A 33 -32.40 13.85 -18.82
N GLY A 34 -31.77 14.56 -19.76
CA GLY A 34 -32.26 14.61 -21.15
C GLY A 34 -31.72 13.42 -21.94
N VAL A 35 -30.97 13.69 -22.99
CA VAL A 35 -30.24 12.65 -23.72
C VAL A 35 -29.03 12.19 -22.91
N ILE A 36 -28.74 10.89 -22.90
CA ILE A 36 -27.50 10.36 -22.34
C ILE A 36 -26.52 10.06 -23.47
N LEU A 37 -25.26 10.50 -23.30
CA LEU A 37 -24.17 10.30 -24.24
C LEU A 37 -23.06 9.48 -23.58
N LEU A 38 -22.79 8.28 -24.10
CA LEU A 38 -21.61 7.50 -23.75
C LEU A 38 -20.51 7.78 -24.76
N ALA A 39 -19.30 8.09 -24.30
CA ALA A 39 -18.14 8.35 -25.16
C ALA A 39 -16.89 7.59 -24.72
N SER A 40 -15.92 7.48 -25.63
CA SER A 40 -14.58 6.98 -25.31
C SER A 40 -13.85 7.92 -24.34
N ASP A 41 -13.09 7.36 -23.40
CA ASP A 41 -12.25 8.11 -22.45
C ASP A 41 -11.31 9.09 -23.16
N HIS A 42 -10.84 8.72 -24.36
CA HIS A 42 -9.92 9.54 -25.17
C HIS A 42 -10.58 10.79 -25.74
N ASP A 43 -11.89 10.78 -25.94
CA ASP A 43 -12.64 11.87 -26.57
C ASP A 43 -13.29 12.82 -25.56
N LEU A 44 -13.16 12.58 -24.25
CA LEU A 44 -13.78 13.39 -23.20
C LEU A 44 -13.53 14.90 -23.42
N TYR A 45 -12.29 15.28 -23.72
CA TYR A 45 -11.94 16.69 -23.95
C TYR A 45 -12.61 17.28 -25.19
N ARG A 46 -12.78 16.48 -26.26
CA ARG A 46 -13.45 16.92 -27.49
C ARG A 46 -14.95 17.12 -27.24
N VAL A 47 -15.59 16.18 -26.55
CA VAL A 47 -17.02 16.23 -26.26
C VAL A 47 -17.36 17.37 -25.30
N THR A 48 -16.60 17.52 -24.22
CA THR A 48 -16.85 18.56 -23.21
C THR A 48 -16.73 19.99 -23.76
N ARG A 49 -15.94 20.21 -24.83
CA ARG A 49 -15.89 21.50 -25.54
C ARG A 49 -17.16 21.86 -26.31
N LEU A 50 -17.99 20.88 -26.62
CA LEU A 50 -19.26 21.07 -27.32
C LEU A 50 -20.43 21.27 -26.36
N LEU A 51 -20.27 20.88 -25.09
CA LEU A 51 -21.30 20.95 -24.07
C LEU A 51 -21.15 22.22 -23.22
N ARG A 52 -22.29 22.72 -22.71
CA ARG A 52 -22.33 23.83 -21.75
C ARG A 52 -22.68 23.28 -20.37
N SER A 53 -22.06 23.82 -19.33
CA SER A 53 -22.32 23.43 -17.94
C SER A 53 -23.62 24.01 -17.38
N GLN A 54 -24.17 25.07 -17.97
CA GLN A 54 -25.42 25.69 -17.57
C GLN A 54 -26.46 25.58 -18.67
N ARG A 55 -27.67 25.16 -18.29
CA ARG A 55 -28.82 25.00 -19.19
C ARG A 55 -29.54 26.33 -19.37
N HIS A 56 -29.78 26.75 -20.62
CA HIS A 56 -30.65 27.87 -20.96
C HIS A 56 -32.03 27.38 -21.44
N ARG A 57 -32.99 28.30 -21.47
CA ARG A 57 -34.34 28.02 -21.97
C ARG A 57 -34.26 27.64 -23.46
N GLY A 58 -34.72 26.44 -23.80
CA GLY A 58 -34.64 25.87 -25.16
C GLY A 58 -33.52 24.85 -25.34
N ASP A 59 -32.62 24.69 -24.37
CA ASP A 59 -31.55 23.69 -24.45
C ASP A 59 -32.06 22.27 -24.13
N ILE A 60 -31.57 21.31 -24.92
CA ILE A 60 -31.70 19.87 -24.65
C ILE A 60 -30.67 19.50 -23.58
N ALA A 61 -31.13 18.96 -22.45
CA ALA A 61 -30.23 18.45 -21.43
C ALA A 61 -29.45 17.25 -21.99
N CYS A 62 -28.14 17.20 -21.76
CA CYS A 62 -27.29 16.08 -22.16
C CYS A 62 -26.43 15.66 -20.97
N THR A 63 -26.50 14.37 -20.60
CA THR A 63 -25.65 13.79 -19.55
C THR A 63 -24.56 12.96 -20.21
N LEU A 64 -23.31 13.35 -19.96
CA LEU A 64 -22.14 12.72 -20.57
C LEU A 64 -21.51 11.71 -19.61
N PHE A 65 -21.34 10.48 -20.09
CA PHE A 65 -20.56 9.44 -19.44
C PHE A 65 -19.40 8.99 -20.32
N THR A 66 -18.31 8.55 -19.70
CA THR A 66 -17.21 7.88 -20.39
C THR A 66 -17.12 6.42 -19.97
N ILE A 67 -16.51 5.57 -20.82
CA ILE A 67 -16.32 4.14 -20.54
C ILE A 67 -15.73 3.92 -19.14
N GLY A 68 -14.66 4.65 -18.79
CA GLY A 68 -13.94 4.50 -17.54
C GLY A 68 -14.50 5.30 -16.37
N GLY A 69 -15.50 6.16 -16.58
CA GLY A 69 -15.99 7.10 -15.57
C GLY A 69 -14.93 8.12 -15.17
N LEU A 70 -14.35 8.83 -16.14
CA LEU A 70 -13.40 9.91 -15.87
C LEU A 70 -14.08 11.07 -15.10
N PRO A 71 -13.33 11.85 -14.29
CA PRO A 71 -13.90 12.93 -13.48
C PRO A 71 -14.80 13.88 -14.28
N GLY A 72 -16.04 14.06 -13.82
CA GLY A 72 -17.04 14.90 -14.49
C GLY A 72 -17.80 14.21 -15.62
N SER A 73 -17.55 12.91 -15.82
CA SER A 73 -18.29 12.00 -16.71
C SER A 73 -18.55 10.64 -16.05
N ASP A 74 -18.57 10.65 -14.71
CA ASP A 74 -18.82 9.53 -13.83
C ASP A 74 -20.22 9.65 -13.21
N ARG A 75 -20.69 8.55 -12.62
CA ARG A 75 -21.89 8.52 -11.79
C ARG A 75 -21.46 8.09 -10.38
N ASN A 76 -21.64 8.99 -9.41
CA ASN A 76 -21.25 8.74 -8.00
C ASN A 76 -19.78 8.31 -7.82
N GLY A 77 -18.86 8.85 -8.63
CA GLY A 77 -17.43 8.53 -8.56
C GLY A 77 -17.03 7.22 -9.23
N VAL A 78 -17.93 6.56 -9.98
CA VAL A 78 -17.63 5.34 -10.74
C VAL A 78 -18.17 5.40 -12.18
N ALA A 79 -17.75 4.47 -13.02
CA ALA A 79 -18.30 4.32 -14.38
C ALA A 79 -19.82 4.05 -14.33
N TRP A 80 -20.56 4.65 -15.27
CA TRP A 80 -22.01 4.50 -15.35
C TRP A 80 -22.42 3.06 -15.66
N LEU A 81 -21.75 2.43 -16.63
CA LEU A 81 -21.93 1.04 -17.01
C LEU A 81 -20.69 0.20 -16.67
N PRO A 82 -20.81 -1.13 -16.58
CA PRO A 82 -19.65 -2.01 -16.55
C PRO A 82 -18.74 -1.70 -17.75
N ILE A 83 -17.45 -1.47 -17.50
CA ILE A 83 -16.50 -0.96 -18.50
C ILE A 83 -16.39 -1.87 -19.73
N SER A 84 -16.37 -3.19 -19.56
CA SER A 84 -16.35 -4.15 -20.67
C SER A 84 -17.60 -4.00 -21.54
N ARG A 85 -18.77 -3.89 -20.93
CA ARG A 85 -20.05 -3.68 -21.64
C ARG A 85 -20.11 -2.33 -22.33
N ALA A 86 -19.71 -1.26 -21.66
CA ALA A 86 -19.61 0.07 -22.28
C ALA A 86 -18.71 0.06 -23.52
N ARG A 87 -17.56 -0.64 -23.45
CA ARG A 87 -16.63 -0.78 -24.57
C ARG A 87 -17.21 -1.60 -25.71
N GLU A 88 -17.85 -2.73 -25.41
CA GLU A 88 -18.51 -3.58 -26.42
C GLU A 88 -19.62 -2.81 -27.16
N MET A 89 -20.46 -2.07 -26.43
CA MET A 89 -21.53 -1.26 -27.01
C MET A 89 -20.97 -0.18 -27.94
N LEU A 90 -19.90 0.51 -27.52
CA LEU A 90 -19.26 1.55 -28.32
C LEU A 90 -18.52 0.98 -29.54
N ALA A 91 -17.94 -0.22 -29.42
CA ALA A 91 -17.31 -0.89 -30.56
C ALA A 91 -18.35 -1.38 -31.58
N ALA A 92 -19.50 -1.88 -31.10
CA ALA A 92 -20.60 -2.37 -31.93
C ALA A 92 -21.33 -1.25 -32.67
N SER A 93 -21.33 -0.02 -32.15
CA SER A 93 -22.04 1.10 -32.79
C SER A 93 -21.43 1.55 -34.13
N GLY A 94 -20.18 1.15 -34.44
CA GLY A 94 -19.49 1.55 -35.68
C GLY A 94 -19.03 3.02 -35.66
N ARG A 95 -18.41 3.50 -36.76
CA ARG A 95 -17.82 4.85 -36.88
C ARG A 95 -18.57 5.81 -37.84
N CYS A 96 -19.75 5.45 -38.31
CA CYS A 96 -20.48 6.24 -39.32
C CYS A 96 -21.95 6.44 -38.95
N GLY A 97 -22.35 7.70 -38.71
CA GLY A 97 -23.74 8.12 -38.57
C GLY A 97 -24.08 8.66 -37.18
N MET A 98 -25.37 8.85 -36.93
CA MET A 98 -25.91 9.12 -35.59
C MET A 98 -26.07 7.77 -34.88
N HIS A 99 -25.22 7.51 -33.90
CA HIS A 99 -25.19 6.22 -33.21
C HIS A 99 -26.18 6.21 -32.06
N LEU A 100 -27.37 5.67 -32.31
CA LEU A 100 -28.38 5.41 -31.27
C LEU A 100 -28.20 3.99 -30.73
N ALA A 101 -28.26 3.84 -29.42
CA ALA A 101 -28.29 2.53 -28.77
C ALA A 101 -29.51 1.72 -29.22
N SER A 102 -29.35 0.41 -29.44
CA SER A 102 -30.48 -0.49 -29.71
C SER A 102 -31.43 -0.58 -28.52
N ASP A 103 -32.65 -1.08 -28.71
CA ASP A 103 -33.60 -1.29 -27.60
C ASP A 103 -33.03 -2.21 -26.51
N GLU A 104 -32.32 -3.26 -26.93
CA GLU A 104 -31.58 -4.15 -26.03
C GLU A 104 -30.55 -3.39 -25.19
N GLN A 105 -29.70 -2.59 -25.85
CA GLN A 105 -28.67 -1.80 -25.19
C GLN A 105 -29.28 -0.78 -24.21
N ARG A 106 -30.39 -0.15 -24.60
CA ARG A 106 -31.14 0.76 -23.73
C ARG A 106 -31.72 0.05 -22.53
N LEU A 107 -32.31 -1.13 -22.71
CA LEU A 107 -32.89 -1.93 -21.63
C LEU A 107 -31.83 -2.28 -20.59
N LEU A 108 -30.70 -2.83 -21.04
CA LEU A 108 -29.61 -3.26 -20.15
C LEU A 108 -28.96 -2.07 -19.42
N ALA A 109 -28.76 -0.94 -20.10
CA ALA A 109 -28.25 0.28 -19.47
C ALA A 109 -29.21 0.80 -18.38
N MET A 110 -30.51 0.80 -18.66
CA MET A 110 -31.54 1.23 -17.72
C MET A 110 -31.64 0.29 -16.50
N CYS A 111 -31.55 -1.02 -16.71
CA CYS A 111 -31.49 -2.00 -15.62
C CYS A 111 -30.22 -1.81 -14.77
N SER A 112 -29.08 -1.53 -15.40
CA SER A 112 -27.82 -1.27 -14.69
C SER A 112 -27.92 -0.03 -13.81
N GLU A 113 -28.51 1.05 -14.33
CA GLU A 113 -28.74 2.28 -13.57
C GLU A 113 -29.69 2.05 -12.38
N ALA A 114 -30.83 1.41 -12.63
CA ALA A 114 -31.82 1.13 -11.60
C ALA A 114 -31.27 0.26 -10.47
N VAL A 115 -30.57 -0.83 -10.80
CA VAL A 115 -30.05 -1.79 -9.80
C VAL A 115 -28.85 -1.22 -9.05
N TYR A 116 -27.84 -0.73 -9.77
CA TYR A 116 -26.53 -0.47 -9.16
C TYR A 116 -26.37 0.98 -8.68
N HIS A 117 -26.96 1.95 -9.38
CA HIS A 117 -26.81 3.38 -9.03
C HIS A 117 -27.93 3.93 -8.17
N LEU A 118 -29.17 3.51 -8.42
CA LEU A 118 -30.36 4.04 -7.72
C LEU A 118 -30.86 3.11 -6.59
N GLY A 119 -30.87 1.79 -6.82
CA GLY A 119 -31.47 0.84 -5.89
C GLY A 119 -32.94 1.17 -5.64
N THR A 120 -33.31 1.37 -4.37
CA THR A 120 -34.68 1.72 -3.97
C THR A 120 -35.17 3.05 -4.54
N GLU A 121 -34.27 3.98 -4.90
CA GLU A 121 -34.63 5.26 -5.53
C GLU A 121 -35.18 5.11 -6.95
N SER A 122 -35.00 3.94 -7.58
CA SER A 122 -35.61 3.63 -8.89
C SER A 122 -37.14 3.46 -8.82
N GLY A 123 -37.69 3.32 -7.61
CA GLY A 123 -39.11 3.02 -7.39
C GLY A 123 -39.50 1.58 -7.77
N LEU A 124 -38.53 0.70 -8.04
CA LEU A 124 -38.78 -0.73 -8.25
C LEU A 124 -38.98 -1.47 -6.91
N PRO A 125 -39.84 -2.49 -6.86
CA PRO A 125 -39.99 -3.31 -5.66
C PRO A 125 -38.70 -4.10 -5.37
N LEU A 126 -38.50 -4.50 -4.11
CA LEU A 126 -37.32 -5.31 -3.73
C LEU A 126 -37.40 -6.72 -4.34
N CYS A 127 -38.52 -7.42 -4.09
CA CYS A 127 -38.79 -8.75 -4.58
C CYS A 127 -39.90 -8.71 -5.66
N ALA A 128 -39.84 -9.65 -6.61
CA ALA A 128 -40.90 -9.83 -7.60
C ALA A 128 -42.24 -10.17 -6.93
N GLY A 129 -43.34 -9.66 -7.47
CA GLY A 129 -44.69 -10.02 -7.03
C GLY A 129 -45.17 -9.39 -5.70
N GLN A 130 -44.41 -8.46 -5.09
CA GLN A 130 -45.00 -7.61 -4.05
C GLN A 130 -46.08 -6.73 -4.69
N PRO A 131 -47.35 -6.83 -4.27
CA PRO A 131 -48.40 -5.95 -4.77
C PRO A 131 -48.09 -4.53 -4.32
N SER A 132 -47.70 -3.70 -5.29
CA SER A 132 -47.64 -2.26 -5.10
C SER A 132 -48.98 -1.70 -5.54
N ASP A 133 -49.79 -1.21 -4.60
CA ASP A 133 -50.95 -0.35 -4.89
C ASP A 133 -50.55 1.00 -5.54
N VAL A 134 -49.25 1.22 -5.76
CA VAL A 134 -48.67 2.41 -6.36
C VAL A 134 -48.45 2.19 -7.86
N ALA A 135 -48.76 3.22 -8.65
CA ALA A 135 -48.49 3.28 -10.08
C ALA A 135 -47.04 2.85 -10.39
N LEU A 136 -46.86 2.10 -11.49
CA LEU A 136 -45.55 1.66 -11.97
C LEU A 136 -44.58 2.83 -12.03
N SER A 137 -43.38 2.67 -11.47
CA SER A 137 -42.35 3.69 -11.58
C SER A 137 -42.02 3.97 -13.06
N PRO A 138 -41.53 5.18 -13.40
CA PRO A 138 -41.09 5.47 -14.77
C PRO A 138 -40.10 4.43 -15.31
N TYR A 139 -39.18 3.96 -14.46
CA TYR A 139 -38.24 2.88 -14.78
C TYR A 139 -38.97 1.57 -15.14
N ALA A 140 -39.94 1.14 -14.33
CA ALA A 140 -40.70 -0.09 -14.60
C ALA A 140 -41.44 -0.02 -15.95
N GLN A 141 -42.06 1.12 -16.27
CA GLN A 141 -42.79 1.31 -17.53
C GLN A 141 -41.87 1.25 -18.74
N ALA A 142 -40.74 1.94 -18.70
CA ALA A 142 -39.79 1.92 -19.83
C ALA A 142 -39.10 0.57 -20.02
N MET A 143 -38.75 -0.12 -18.94
CA MET A 143 -38.21 -1.47 -19.02
C MET A 143 -39.21 -2.43 -19.66
N GLN A 144 -40.50 -2.34 -19.29
CA GLN A 144 -41.55 -3.13 -19.93
C GLN A 144 -41.69 -2.83 -21.42
N LEU A 145 -41.66 -1.55 -21.80
CA LEU A 145 -41.78 -1.15 -23.21
C LEU A 145 -40.58 -1.62 -24.05
N LEU A 146 -39.36 -1.42 -23.56
CA LEU A 146 -38.14 -1.89 -24.22
C LEU A 146 -38.10 -3.41 -24.29
N ASN A 147 -38.43 -4.12 -23.20
CA ASN A 147 -38.46 -5.57 -23.18
C ASN A 147 -39.51 -6.15 -24.14
N SER A 148 -40.66 -5.48 -24.28
CA SER A 148 -41.68 -5.88 -25.26
C SER A 148 -41.20 -5.72 -26.71
N SER A 149 -40.29 -4.78 -26.97
CA SER A 149 -39.68 -4.55 -28.29
C SER A 149 -38.58 -5.57 -28.61
N CYS A 150 -37.68 -5.85 -27.65
CA CYS A 150 -36.52 -6.71 -27.90
C CYS A 150 -36.71 -8.19 -27.51
N GLY A 151 -37.69 -8.52 -26.68
CA GLY A 151 -38.04 -9.89 -26.31
C GLY A 151 -36.98 -10.64 -25.52
N ILE A 152 -36.05 -9.94 -24.85
CA ILE A 152 -34.93 -10.55 -24.12
C ILE A 152 -35.42 -11.35 -22.91
N TRP A 153 -36.52 -10.90 -22.29
CA TRP A 153 -37.09 -11.53 -21.10
C TRP A 153 -38.56 -11.90 -21.27
N PRO A 154 -39.04 -12.98 -20.60
CA PRO A 154 -40.43 -13.40 -20.67
C PRO A 154 -41.40 -12.28 -20.23
N SER A 155 -42.46 -12.06 -21.00
CA SER A 155 -43.51 -11.05 -20.73
C SER A 155 -44.77 -11.68 -20.09
N PRO A 156 -45.51 -11.00 -19.18
CA PRO A 156 -45.18 -9.79 -18.42
C PRO A 156 -45.06 -10.07 -16.90
N GLN A 157 -43.94 -9.70 -16.29
CA GLN A 157 -43.81 -9.57 -14.82
C GLN A 157 -43.06 -8.28 -14.48
N VAL A 158 -43.53 -7.55 -13.47
CA VAL A 158 -42.76 -6.47 -12.84
C VAL A 158 -41.63 -7.13 -12.06
N MET A 159 -40.40 -7.02 -12.57
CA MET A 159 -39.23 -7.58 -11.90
C MET A 159 -38.84 -6.71 -10.70
N GLY A 160 -38.57 -7.35 -9.57
CA GLY A 160 -37.95 -6.68 -8.42
C GLY A 160 -36.46 -6.45 -8.63
N LEU A 161 -35.86 -5.62 -7.77
CA LEU A 161 -34.42 -5.35 -7.77
C LEU A 161 -33.59 -6.63 -7.64
N GLU A 162 -34.01 -7.59 -6.80
CA GLU A 162 -33.33 -8.88 -6.62
C GLU A 162 -33.31 -9.71 -7.91
N GLU A 163 -34.44 -9.80 -8.60
CA GLU A 163 -34.55 -10.56 -9.84
C GLU A 163 -33.75 -9.91 -10.97
N LEU A 164 -33.82 -8.57 -11.09
CA LEU A 164 -33.02 -7.83 -12.06
C LEU A 164 -31.53 -8.01 -11.80
N GLU A 165 -31.08 -7.99 -10.56
CA GLU A 165 -29.68 -8.19 -10.20
C GLU A 165 -29.19 -9.58 -10.62
N GLY A 166 -29.97 -10.62 -10.33
CA GLY A 166 -29.68 -11.99 -10.77
C GLY A 166 -29.55 -12.09 -12.29
N ARG A 167 -30.50 -11.52 -13.04
CA ARG A 167 -30.46 -11.50 -14.51
C ARG A 167 -29.29 -10.70 -15.06
N MET A 168 -28.98 -9.56 -14.44
CA MET A 168 -27.82 -8.75 -14.82
C MET A 168 -26.52 -9.48 -14.52
N ALA A 169 -26.45 -10.28 -13.46
CA ALA A 169 -25.30 -11.13 -13.18
C ALA A 169 -25.14 -12.26 -14.21
N GLU A 170 -26.23 -12.94 -14.55
CA GLU A 170 -26.26 -13.99 -15.58
C GLU A 170 -25.86 -13.46 -16.96
N ALA A 171 -26.36 -12.28 -17.33
CA ALA A 171 -25.97 -11.57 -18.55
C ALA A 171 -24.55 -10.97 -18.48
N CYS A 172 -23.83 -11.16 -17.38
CA CYS A 172 -22.48 -10.63 -17.15
C CYS A 172 -22.42 -9.09 -17.27
N TRP A 173 -23.46 -8.41 -16.77
CA TRP A 173 -23.58 -6.96 -16.59
C TRP A 173 -23.43 -6.53 -15.11
N ARG A 174 -23.19 -7.46 -14.19
CA ARG A 174 -22.85 -7.12 -12.80
C ARG A 174 -21.48 -6.40 -12.76
N PRO A 175 -21.38 -5.19 -12.17
CA PRO A 175 -20.10 -4.53 -11.96
C PRO A 175 -19.14 -5.37 -11.12
N SER A 176 -17.84 -5.05 -11.22
CA SER A 176 -16.83 -5.70 -10.37
C SER A 176 -17.12 -5.46 -8.88
N THR A 177 -16.68 -6.37 -8.01
CA THR A 177 -16.89 -6.26 -6.56
C THR A 177 -16.37 -4.95 -5.96
N ASP A 178 -15.25 -4.43 -6.49
CA ASP A 178 -14.71 -3.11 -6.11
C ASP A 178 -15.69 -1.97 -6.45
N THR A 179 -16.30 -2.04 -7.63
CA THR A 179 -17.32 -1.08 -8.07
C THR A 179 -18.59 -1.21 -7.22
N LEU A 180 -19.05 -2.43 -6.95
CA LEU A 180 -20.22 -2.68 -6.10
C LEU A 180 -20.03 -2.13 -4.68
N ARG A 181 -18.85 -2.30 -4.08
CA ARG A 181 -18.51 -1.74 -2.76
C ARG A 181 -18.49 -0.20 -2.73
N LYS A 182 -18.17 0.44 -3.85
CA LYS A 182 -18.23 1.91 -3.97
C LYS A 182 -19.68 2.36 -4.09
N LEU A 183 -20.45 1.70 -4.95
CA LEU A 183 -21.87 1.99 -5.16
C LEU A 183 -22.74 1.72 -3.93
N SER A 184 -22.40 0.71 -3.13
CA SER A 184 -23.11 0.40 -1.89
C SER A 184 -23.05 1.52 -0.84
N ARG A 185 -22.15 2.49 -0.99
CA ARG A 185 -22.10 3.67 -0.10
C ARG A 185 -23.30 4.59 -0.26
N SER A 186 -23.88 4.64 -1.47
CA SER A 186 -25.07 5.42 -1.79
C SER A 186 -26.31 4.57 -2.05
N ASN A 187 -26.16 3.25 -2.14
CA ASN A 187 -27.26 2.30 -2.39
C ASN A 187 -27.38 1.30 -1.22
N PRO A 188 -28.26 1.57 -0.23
CA PRO A 188 -28.40 0.75 0.98
C PRO A 188 -28.81 -0.70 0.70
N TRP A 189 -29.63 -0.93 -0.33
CA TRP A 189 -30.02 -2.27 -0.73
C TRP A 189 -28.82 -3.05 -1.27
N LEU A 190 -28.02 -2.42 -2.14
CA LEU A 190 -26.79 -3.05 -2.65
C LEU A 190 -25.77 -3.34 -1.54
N ALA A 191 -25.73 -2.52 -0.48
CA ALA A 191 -24.89 -2.79 0.69
C ALA A 191 -25.23 -4.12 1.37
N GLN A 192 -26.52 -4.48 1.43
CA GLN A 192 -26.95 -5.77 1.99
C GLN A 192 -26.51 -6.93 1.09
N ILE A 193 -26.67 -6.80 -0.23
CA ILE A 193 -26.24 -7.81 -1.21
C ILE A 193 -24.72 -8.02 -1.15
N VAL A 194 -23.94 -6.94 -1.11
CA VAL A 194 -22.47 -7.02 -0.99
C VAL A 194 -22.05 -7.67 0.32
N ALA A 195 -22.74 -7.40 1.44
CA ALA A 195 -22.46 -8.02 2.73
C ALA A 195 -22.77 -9.53 2.73
N LEU A 196 -23.88 -9.95 2.11
CA LEU A 196 -24.23 -11.36 1.95
C LEU A 196 -23.21 -12.11 1.09
N ALA A 197 -22.80 -11.54 -0.04
CA ALA A 197 -21.81 -12.13 -0.93
C ALA A 197 -20.45 -12.36 -0.24
N GLN A 198 -20.11 -11.55 0.77
CA GLN A 198 -18.87 -11.70 1.55
C GLN A 198 -18.89 -12.90 2.50
N GLN A 199 -20.06 -13.41 2.89
CA GLN A 199 -20.17 -14.55 3.79
C GLN A 199 -19.65 -15.86 3.17
N GLY A 200 -19.58 -15.94 1.83
CA GLY A 200 -19.05 -17.11 1.12
C GLY A 200 -17.52 -17.17 1.04
N TYR A 201 -16.81 -16.13 1.48
CA TYR A 201 -15.35 -16.09 1.49
C TYR A 201 -14.78 -16.47 2.86
N PRO A 202 -13.58 -17.08 2.91
CA PRO A 202 -12.86 -17.25 4.16
C PRO A 202 -12.64 -15.91 4.86
N GLU A 203 -12.71 -15.94 6.20
CA GLU A 203 -12.49 -14.75 7.02
C GLU A 203 -11.12 -14.11 6.69
N PRO A 204 -11.08 -12.81 6.35
CA PRO A 204 -9.85 -12.12 6.01
C PRO A 204 -8.84 -12.12 7.16
N VAL A 205 -7.58 -12.43 6.85
CA VAL A 205 -6.51 -12.48 7.84
C VAL A 205 -5.74 -11.16 7.85
N PRO A 206 -5.57 -10.49 9.01
CA PRO A 206 -4.82 -9.24 9.10
C PRO A 206 -3.41 -9.38 8.49
N GLY A 207 -3.05 -8.38 7.69
CA GLY A 207 -1.75 -8.30 7.00
C GLY A 207 -1.64 -9.10 5.71
N LEU A 208 -2.68 -9.83 5.29
CA LEU A 208 -2.73 -10.47 3.98
C LEU A 208 -2.96 -9.41 2.89
N ALA A 209 -2.17 -9.46 1.82
CA ALA A 209 -2.36 -8.62 0.65
C ALA A 209 -2.03 -9.37 -0.64
N VAL A 210 -2.66 -8.95 -1.73
CA VAL A 210 -2.32 -9.42 -3.08
C VAL A 210 -1.70 -8.28 -3.86
N MET A 211 -0.56 -8.53 -4.50
CA MET A 211 0.06 -7.66 -5.49
C MET A 211 -0.04 -8.29 -6.87
N LEU A 212 -0.64 -7.57 -7.81
CA LEU A 212 -0.72 -7.95 -9.22
C LEU A 212 0.36 -7.19 -9.98
N VAL A 213 1.41 -7.89 -10.38
CA VAL A 213 2.48 -7.35 -11.23
C VAL A 213 1.99 -7.37 -12.67
N ARG A 214 2.18 -6.24 -13.34
CA ARG A 214 1.75 -6.03 -14.72
C ARG A 214 2.88 -6.40 -15.68
N GLU A 215 2.58 -6.59 -16.96
CA GLU A 215 3.53 -7.02 -17.99
C GLU A 215 4.88 -6.27 -17.94
N GLN A 216 4.86 -4.94 -17.84
CA GLN A 216 6.08 -4.13 -17.79
C GLN A 216 6.90 -4.31 -16.50
N GLY A 217 6.29 -4.85 -15.45
CA GLY A 217 6.92 -5.15 -14.17
C GLY A 217 7.56 -6.53 -14.09
N LEU A 218 7.28 -7.45 -15.03
CA LEU A 218 7.78 -8.83 -15.00
C LEU A 218 9.31 -8.91 -14.98
N LEU A 219 9.98 -8.03 -15.74
CA LEU A 219 11.45 -7.94 -15.80
C LEU A 219 12.10 -7.54 -14.46
N HIS A 220 11.29 -7.13 -13.48
CA HIS A 220 11.73 -6.65 -12.17
C HIS A 220 11.23 -7.53 -11.01
N LEU A 221 10.70 -8.73 -11.28
CA LEU A 221 10.17 -9.62 -10.24
C LEU A 221 11.19 -9.88 -9.12
N ASP A 222 12.43 -10.27 -9.45
CA ASP A 222 13.47 -10.50 -8.45
C ASP A 222 13.71 -9.29 -7.54
N ASP A 223 13.68 -8.08 -8.12
CA ASP A 223 13.83 -6.84 -7.38
C ASP A 223 12.61 -6.57 -6.49
N PHE A 224 11.41 -6.98 -6.92
CA PHE A 224 10.19 -6.89 -6.12
C PHE A 224 10.23 -7.87 -4.94
N HIS A 225 10.65 -9.12 -5.13
CA HIS A 225 10.86 -10.07 -4.03
C HIS A 225 11.84 -9.51 -2.99
N LYS A 226 12.99 -9.00 -3.43
CA LYS A 226 13.96 -8.35 -2.53
C LYS A 226 13.37 -7.14 -1.81
N THR A 227 12.47 -6.40 -2.47
CA THR A 227 11.80 -5.25 -1.86
C THR A 227 10.77 -5.69 -0.83
N LEU A 228 9.96 -6.71 -1.10
CA LEU A 228 9.03 -7.31 -0.15
C LEU A 228 9.76 -7.83 1.10
N GLU A 229 10.82 -8.60 0.88
CA GLU A 229 11.65 -9.13 1.95
C GLU A 229 12.22 -8.00 2.82
N HIS A 230 12.71 -6.93 2.17
CA HIS A 230 13.24 -5.75 2.86
C HIS A 230 12.19 -5.05 3.73
N HIS A 231 10.94 -5.02 3.29
CA HIS A 231 9.82 -4.48 4.06
C HIS A 231 9.25 -5.48 5.08
N GLY A 232 9.83 -6.67 5.22
CA GLY A 232 9.40 -7.67 6.20
C GLY A 232 8.15 -8.45 5.79
N PHE A 233 7.78 -8.40 4.51
CA PHE A 233 6.73 -9.26 3.97
C PHE A 233 7.29 -10.65 3.69
N ASP A 234 6.45 -11.64 3.92
CA ASP A 234 6.66 -12.96 3.37
C ASP A 234 5.79 -13.15 2.13
N VAL A 235 6.29 -13.93 1.17
CA VAL A 235 5.50 -14.36 0.00
C VAL A 235 4.90 -15.73 0.32
N LEU A 236 3.57 -15.82 0.30
CA LEU A 236 2.82 -17.06 0.52
C LEU A 236 2.56 -17.81 -0.79
N CYS A 237 2.35 -17.06 -1.86
CA CYS A 237 2.08 -17.60 -3.18
C CYS A 237 2.65 -16.67 -4.25
N ASP A 238 3.19 -17.29 -5.28
CA ASP A 238 3.90 -16.66 -6.39
C ASP A 238 3.42 -17.38 -7.65
N LEU A 239 2.64 -16.68 -8.49
CA LEU A 239 1.88 -17.31 -9.58
C LEU A 239 1.87 -16.43 -10.84
N ASN A 240 2.21 -17.03 -11.96
CA ASN A 240 2.16 -16.40 -13.28
C ASN A 240 0.74 -16.43 -13.85
N ILE A 241 0.31 -15.35 -14.49
CA ILE A 241 -1.01 -15.20 -15.12
C ILE A 241 -0.80 -15.10 -16.63
N GLN A 242 -1.20 -16.13 -17.39
CA GLN A 242 -0.92 -16.21 -18.83
C GLN A 242 -2.18 -16.36 -19.68
N GLY A 243 -2.08 -15.95 -20.95
CA GLY A 243 -3.09 -16.22 -21.96
C GLY A 243 -4.47 -15.65 -21.63
N GLU A 244 -5.51 -16.48 -21.80
CA GLU A 244 -6.91 -16.08 -21.57
C GLU A 244 -7.19 -15.68 -20.12
N ASP A 245 -6.45 -16.23 -19.15
CA ASP A 245 -6.59 -15.86 -17.74
C ASP A 245 -6.21 -14.41 -17.49
N GLN A 246 -5.25 -13.86 -18.22
CA GLN A 246 -4.85 -12.46 -18.05
C GLN A 246 -5.99 -11.50 -18.39
N LEU A 247 -6.74 -11.76 -19.47
CA LEU A 247 -7.91 -10.95 -19.85
C LEU A 247 -9.06 -11.13 -18.86
N ARG A 248 -9.33 -12.38 -18.45
CA ARG A 248 -10.35 -12.72 -17.45
C ARG A 248 -10.07 -12.03 -16.10
N VAL A 249 -8.84 -12.09 -15.62
CA VAL A 249 -8.40 -11.43 -14.38
C VAL A 249 -8.47 -9.91 -14.54
N ALA A 250 -8.04 -9.38 -15.68
CA ALA A 250 -8.10 -7.94 -15.94
C ALA A 250 -9.55 -7.43 -15.89
N ASP A 251 -10.49 -8.15 -16.49
CA ASP A 251 -11.90 -7.77 -16.52
C ASP A 251 -12.54 -7.84 -15.12
N ARG A 252 -12.30 -8.93 -14.38
CA ARG A 252 -12.89 -9.13 -13.05
C ARG A 252 -12.30 -8.23 -11.98
N ILE A 253 -11.00 -7.89 -12.06
CA ILE A 253 -10.33 -7.04 -11.07
C ILE A 253 -10.29 -5.60 -11.57
N ARG A 254 -10.86 -4.68 -10.76
CA ARG A 254 -11.04 -3.25 -11.11
C ARG A 254 -11.91 -3.03 -12.35
N GLY A 255 -12.78 -3.99 -12.67
CA GLY A 255 -13.71 -3.90 -13.81
C GLY A 255 -13.01 -3.64 -15.13
N GLY A 256 -11.82 -4.18 -15.38
CA GLY A 256 -11.10 -3.92 -16.65
C GLY A 256 -10.36 -2.59 -16.71
N ASN A 257 -10.40 -1.73 -15.69
CA ASN A 257 -9.69 -0.45 -15.70
C ASN A 257 -8.20 -0.58 -15.35
N TRP A 258 -7.42 -1.12 -16.29
CA TRP A 258 -5.97 -1.25 -16.21
C TRP A 258 -5.24 -0.16 -16.99
N GLY A 259 -5.76 1.06 -17.01
CA GLY A 259 -5.11 2.17 -17.72
C GLY A 259 -3.72 2.55 -17.19
N ARG A 260 -3.25 3.72 -17.65
CA ARG A 260 -1.95 4.30 -17.26
C ARG A 260 -1.85 4.72 -15.78
N GLY A 261 -2.99 4.86 -15.11
CA GLY A 261 -3.04 5.36 -13.74
C GLY A 261 -2.47 6.80 -13.66
N PRO A 262 -1.67 7.14 -12.63
CA PRO A 262 -1.10 8.48 -12.49
C PRO A 262 0.09 8.76 -13.42
N PHE A 263 0.50 7.79 -14.23
CA PHE A 263 1.69 7.89 -15.08
C PHE A 263 1.34 8.07 -16.56
N PRO A 264 2.28 8.53 -17.41
CA PRO A 264 2.02 8.70 -18.84
C PRO A 264 1.76 7.40 -19.60
N CYS A 265 2.41 6.29 -19.20
CA CYS A 265 2.33 5.00 -19.89
C CYS A 265 1.59 3.94 -19.06
N SER A 266 0.92 3.02 -19.76
CA SER A 266 0.34 1.81 -19.16
C SER A 266 1.43 0.84 -18.73
N GLY A 267 1.19 0.13 -17.62
CA GLY A 267 2.03 -0.99 -17.19
C GLY A 267 1.68 -2.31 -17.87
N GLY A 268 0.62 -2.35 -18.69
CA GLY A 268 0.11 -3.56 -19.32
C GLY A 268 -0.99 -4.27 -18.53
N LEU A 269 -1.39 -5.47 -18.94
CA LEU A 269 -2.35 -6.29 -18.19
C LEU A 269 -1.69 -6.93 -16.95
N PRO A 270 -2.47 -7.40 -15.95
CA PRO A 270 -1.93 -8.20 -14.85
C PRO A 270 -1.31 -9.48 -15.41
N ALA A 271 -0.03 -9.71 -15.15
CA ALA A 271 0.71 -10.85 -15.72
C ALA A 271 1.25 -11.79 -14.64
N HIS A 272 1.23 -11.38 -13.38
CA HIS A 272 1.75 -12.18 -12.28
C HIS A 272 1.12 -11.75 -10.96
N MET A 273 0.93 -12.69 -10.04
CA MET A 273 0.35 -12.49 -8.73
C MET A 273 1.36 -12.87 -7.64
N LEU A 274 1.57 -11.95 -6.70
CA LEU A 274 2.28 -12.19 -5.46
C LEU A 274 1.29 -12.06 -4.31
N VAL A 275 1.11 -13.12 -3.55
CA VAL A 275 0.32 -13.10 -2.33
C VAL A 275 1.29 -12.94 -1.18
N ILE A 276 1.16 -11.84 -0.47
CA ILE A 276 2.11 -11.43 0.55
C ILE A 276 1.43 -11.35 1.90
N HIS A 277 2.20 -11.58 2.95
CA HIS A 277 1.71 -11.53 4.31
C HIS A 277 2.66 -10.76 5.22
N ASP A 278 2.07 -9.88 6.01
CA ASP A 278 2.73 -9.14 7.07
C ASP A 278 2.16 -9.57 8.42
N VAL A 279 2.90 -10.38 9.17
CA VAL A 279 2.48 -10.85 10.51
C VAL A 279 2.35 -9.72 11.55
N HIS A 280 2.75 -8.50 11.20
CA HIS A 280 2.62 -7.31 12.02
C HIS A 280 2.30 -6.09 11.14
N PRO A 281 1.05 -6.00 10.64
CA PRO A 281 0.63 -4.97 9.71
C PRO A 281 0.74 -3.58 10.33
N ASP A 282 1.13 -2.60 9.53
CA ASP A 282 1.20 -1.21 9.95
C ASP A 282 -0.16 -0.54 9.80
N VAL A 283 -0.93 -0.50 10.89
CA VAL A 283 -2.29 0.07 10.92
C VAL A 283 -2.31 1.60 10.96
N SER A 284 -1.15 2.26 10.86
CA SER A 284 -1.11 3.72 10.82
C SER A 284 -1.82 4.26 9.57
N ARG A 285 -2.52 5.39 9.71
CA ARG A 285 -3.14 6.04 8.56
C ARG A 285 -2.03 6.53 7.63
N SER A 286 -2.00 6.01 6.40
CA SER A 286 -1.02 6.47 5.41
C SER A 286 -1.29 7.93 5.04
N GLU A 287 -0.35 8.82 5.38
CA GLU A 287 -0.37 10.24 4.98
C GLU A 287 -0.02 10.46 3.49
N ALA A 288 0.28 9.39 2.75
CA ALA A 288 0.70 9.50 1.35
C ALA A 288 -0.46 9.89 0.43
N ALA A 289 -0.18 10.75 -0.55
CA ALA A 289 -1.14 11.16 -1.58
C ALA A 289 -1.69 9.94 -2.34
N GLY A 290 -3.01 9.77 -2.33
CA GLY A 290 -3.70 8.65 -2.99
C GLY A 290 -3.91 7.40 -2.12
N ALA A 291 -3.60 7.45 -0.82
CA ALA A 291 -3.99 6.40 0.11
C ALA A 291 -5.51 6.42 0.35
N ASN A 292 -6.16 5.27 0.15
CA ASN A 292 -7.58 5.07 0.45
C ASN A 292 -7.77 4.91 1.96
N GLU A 293 -8.88 5.41 2.52
CA GLU A 293 -9.21 5.23 3.96
C GLU A 293 -9.39 3.75 4.34
N GLN A 294 -9.58 2.88 3.34
CA GLN A 294 -9.77 1.45 3.50
C GLN A 294 -8.47 0.64 3.55
N VAL A 295 -7.30 1.29 3.56
CA VAL A 295 -6.00 0.60 3.66
C VAL A 295 -5.75 0.13 5.09
N ASP A 296 -5.62 -1.19 5.29
CA ASP A 296 -5.40 -1.81 6.61
C ASP A 296 -3.92 -2.09 6.94
N ASN A 297 -3.02 -1.91 5.96
CA ASN A 297 -1.58 -2.01 6.13
C ASN A 297 -0.81 -0.97 5.29
N ALA A 298 -0.41 0.13 5.92
CA ALA A 298 0.35 1.22 5.29
C ALA A 298 1.70 0.77 4.69
N ARG A 299 2.25 -0.37 5.15
CA ARG A 299 3.51 -0.90 4.63
C ARG A 299 3.36 -1.43 3.20
N VAL A 300 2.19 -1.93 2.82
CA VAL A 300 1.92 -2.41 1.45
C VAL A 300 2.09 -1.26 0.46
N PHE A 301 1.55 -0.09 0.80
CA PHE A 301 1.71 1.13 0.01
C PHE A 301 3.17 1.56 -0.08
N THR A 302 3.90 1.56 1.04
CA THR A 302 5.33 1.93 1.08
C THR A 302 6.17 1.00 0.19
N ALA A 303 5.93 -0.30 0.23
CA ALA A 303 6.61 -1.28 -0.62
C ALA A 303 6.29 -1.05 -2.10
N LYS A 304 5.01 -0.85 -2.44
CA LYS A 304 4.54 -0.53 -3.80
C LYS A 304 5.19 0.72 -4.38
N GLU A 305 5.29 1.79 -3.60
CA GLU A 305 5.98 3.01 -4.03
C GLU A 305 7.50 2.81 -4.19
N SER A 306 8.12 2.02 -3.32
CA SER A 306 9.53 1.64 -3.45
C SER A 306 9.81 0.89 -4.75
N MET A 307 8.97 -0.09 -5.08
CA MET A 307 9.03 -0.87 -6.34
C MET A 307 8.84 0.02 -7.57
N ARG A 308 7.79 0.87 -7.56
CA ARG A 308 7.52 1.85 -8.63
C ARG A 308 8.72 2.76 -8.89
N ARG A 309 9.29 3.34 -7.83
CA ARG A 309 10.46 4.22 -7.92
C ARG A 309 11.69 3.49 -8.41
N ARG A 310 11.88 2.23 -8.02
CA ARG A 310 13.02 1.42 -8.47
C ARG A 310 12.93 1.12 -9.96
N MET A 311 11.77 0.68 -10.45
CA MET A 311 11.58 0.39 -11.87
C MET A 311 11.67 1.65 -12.75
N ASN A 312 11.07 2.75 -12.33
CA ASN A 312 11.09 4.00 -13.10
C ASN A 312 12.41 4.78 -12.94
N ARG A 313 13.34 4.31 -12.10
CA ARG A 313 14.64 4.98 -11.88
C ARG A 313 15.43 5.00 -13.19
N GLY A 314 15.92 6.18 -13.56
CA GLY A 314 16.71 6.37 -14.78
C GLY A 314 15.88 6.41 -16.07
N ARG A 315 14.56 6.21 -16.01
CA ARG A 315 13.66 6.36 -17.17
C ARG A 315 13.21 7.83 -17.32
N PRO A 316 13.11 8.36 -18.55
CA PRO A 316 12.45 9.64 -18.80
C PRO A 316 11.01 9.66 -18.25
N ALA A 317 10.57 10.80 -17.70
CA ALA A 317 9.24 10.92 -17.09
C ALA A 317 8.08 10.49 -18.03
N ARG A 318 8.20 10.80 -19.33
CA ARG A 318 7.24 10.40 -20.37
C ARG A 318 7.11 8.88 -20.59
N GLN A 319 8.04 8.09 -20.08
CA GLN A 319 8.06 6.62 -20.16
C GLN A 319 7.72 5.96 -18.81
N HIS A 320 7.41 6.74 -17.79
CA HIS A 320 7.02 6.16 -16.50
C HIS A 320 5.69 5.45 -16.67
N CYS A 321 5.57 4.30 -16.01
CA CYS A 321 4.34 3.54 -15.95
C CYS A 321 4.07 3.03 -14.53
N ASN A 322 2.86 2.56 -14.29
CA ASN A 322 2.51 1.85 -13.06
C ASN A 322 2.69 0.33 -13.24
N PRO A 323 3.73 -0.31 -12.70
CA PRO A 323 4.02 -1.72 -12.92
C PRO A 323 3.25 -2.71 -12.04
N LEU A 324 2.57 -2.24 -11.00
CA LEU A 324 1.82 -3.13 -10.13
C LEU A 324 0.58 -2.49 -9.54
N HIS A 325 -0.38 -3.35 -9.25
CA HIS A 325 -1.57 -3.04 -8.45
C HIS A 325 -1.52 -3.86 -7.15
N SER A 326 -2.19 -3.39 -6.12
CA SER A 326 -2.27 -4.10 -4.83
C SER A 326 -3.70 -4.06 -4.33
N SER A 327 -4.13 -5.08 -3.59
CA SER A 327 -5.32 -4.96 -2.76
C SER A 327 -5.14 -3.83 -1.75
N ASP A 328 -6.25 -3.18 -1.39
CA ASP A 328 -6.29 -2.12 -0.39
C ASP A 328 -6.32 -2.72 1.03
N ASN A 329 -6.98 -3.87 1.22
CA ASN A 329 -7.08 -4.57 2.50
C ASN A 329 -7.12 -6.10 2.35
N ALA A 330 -7.08 -6.81 3.48
CA ALA A 330 -7.13 -8.27 3.55
C ALA A 330 -8.41 -8.85 2.91
N ALA A 331 -9.56 -8.19 3.07
CA ALA A 331 -10.81 -8.66 2.47
C ALA A 331 -10.75 -8.62 0.94
N GLN A 332 -10.23 -7.53 0.37
CA GLN A 332 -10.00 -7.43 -1.07
C GLN A 332 -8.90 -8.40 -1.55
N ALA A 333 -7.91 -8.71 -0.71
CA ALA A 333 -6.91 -9.73 -1.04
C ALA A 333 -7.55 -11.10 -1.27
N VAL A 334 -8.50 -11.50 -0.40
CA VAL A 334 -9.28 -12.75 -0.56
C VAL A 334 -10.12 -12.73 -1.85
N GLU A 335 -10.74 -11.60 -2.18
CA GLU A 335 -11.49 -11.46 -3.44
C GLU A 335 -10.58 -11.62 -4.68
N TYR A 336 -9.37 -11.06 -4.64
CA TYR A 336 -8.42 -11.19 -5.75
C TYR A 336 -7.94 -12.63 -5.88
N LEU A 337 -7.68 -13.31 -4.75
CA LEU A 337 -7.37 -14.74 -4.72
C LEU A 337 -8.50 -15.56 -5.35
N ALA A 338 -9.76 -15.24 -5.06
CA ALA A 338 -10.90 -15.95 -5.64
C ALA A 338 -11.01 -15.81 -7.16
N VAL A 339 -10.50 -14.69 -7.72
CA VAL A 339 -10.46 -14.50 -9.17
C VAL A 339 -9.29 -15.27 -9.81
N VAL A 340 -8.11 -15.22 -9.19
CA VAL A 340 -6.86 -15.69 -9.80
C VAL A 340 -6.56 -17.15 -9.47
N ALA A 341 -6.77 -17.57 -8.22
CA ALA A 341 -6.42 -18.89 -7.69
C ALA A 341 -7.48 -19.39 -6.68
N PRO A 342 -8.73 -19.63 -7.12
CA PRO A 342 -9.84 -19.99 -6.23
C PRO A 342 -9.57 -21.26 -5.41
N ASP A 343 -8.88 -22.24 -6.00
CA ASP A 343 -8.59 -23.52 -5.33
C ASP A 343 -7.53 -23.42 -4.23
N ARG A 344 -6.86 -22.25 -4.10
CA ARG A 344 -5.78 -22.02 -3.14
C ARG A 344 -6.14 -21.06 -2.01
N ILE A 345 -7.36 -20.51 -2.00
CA ILE A 345 -7.75 -19.48 -1.02
C ILE A 345 -7.62 -20.04 0.41
N GLU A 346 -8.20 -21.20 0.69
CA GLU A 346 -8.20 -21.79 2.03
C GLU A 346 -6.78 -22.10 2.50
N GLU A 347 -5.96 -22.72 1.64
CA GLU A 347 -4.56 -23.02 1.90
C GLU A 347 -3.77 -21.76 2.30
N ILE A 348 -3.87 -20.69 1.49
CA ILE A 348 -3.13 -19.45 1.70
C ILE A 348 -3.60 -18.71 2.95
N VAL A 349 -4.92 -18.62 3.15
CA VAL A 349 -5.51 -17.98 4.32
C VAL A 349 -5.09 -18.71 5.60
N GLU A 350 -5.08 -20.04 5.58
CA GLU A 350 -4.65 -20.84 6.72
C GLU A 350 -3.15 -20.69 6.99
N GLN A 351 -2.31 -20.67 5.96
CA GLN A 351 -0.88 -20.35 6.12
C GLN A 351 -0.68 -18.97 6.78
N ALA A 352 -1.45 -17.96 6.39
CA ALA A 352 -1.40 -16.63 7.01
C ALA A 352 -1.81 -16.68 8.50
N ARG A 353 -2.87 -17.43 8.85
CA ARG A 353 -3.29 -17.62 10.25
C ARG A 353 -2.21 -18.28 11.09
N GLN A 354 -1.61 -19.36 10.57
CA GLN A 354 -0.54 -20.08 11.25
C GLN A 354 0.67 -19.17 11.51
N ARG A 355 1.05 -18.32 10.54
CA ARG A 355 2.14 -17.36 10.71
C ARG A 355 1.81 -16.28 11.74
N ASN A 356 0.57 -15.79 11.77
CA ASN A 356 0.10 -14.86 12.81
C ASN A 356 0.15 -15.51 14.19
N ALA A 357 -0.30 -16.76 14.32
CA ALA A 357 -0.25 -17.50 15.59
C ALA A 357 1.19 -17.72 16.07
N ALA A 358 2.09 -18.13 15.16
CA ALA A 358 3.50 -18.35 15.47
C ALA A 358 4.29 -17.07 15.82
N TYR A 359 3.75 -15.89 15.50
CA TYR A 359 4.34 -14.58 15.83
C TYR A 359 3.74 -13.95 17.09
N ARG A 360 2.82 -14.64 17.77
CA ARG A 360 2.28 -14.18 19.05
C ARG A 360 3.36 -14.24 20.13
N THR A 361 3.32 -13.23 20.99
CA THR A 361 4.19 -13.20 22.16
C THR A 361 3.58 -14.09 23.24
N PRO A 362 4.35 -15.01 23.83
CA PRO A 362 3.82 -16.01 24.75
C PRO A 362 3.48 -15.44 26.14
N TYR A 363 3.89 -14.21 26.43
CA TYR A 363 3.66 -13.52 27.71
C TYR A 363 2.64 -12.38 27.57
N PRO A 364 1.98 -11.98 28.66
CA PRO A 364 1.17 -10.77 28.70
C PRO A 364 2.00 -9.54 28.29
N VAL A 365 1.55 -8.83 27.26
CA VAL A 365 2.21 -7.63 26.74
C VAL A 365 1.78 -6.42 27.56
N LEU A 366 2.76 -5.76 28.18
CA LEU A 366 2.57 -4.52 28.95
C LEU A 366 2.69 -3.28 28.05
N ALA A 367 3.57 -3.31 27.04
CA ALA A 367 3.72 -2.25 26.05
C ALA A 367 4.41 -2.74 24.77
N ASP A 368 4.01 -2.19 23.62
CA ASP A 368 4.74 -2.37 22.35
C ASP A 368 5.86 -1.31 22.24
N LEU A 369 7.11 -1.77 22.11
CA LEU A 369 8.30 -0.94 21.96
C LEU A 369 8.87 -1.00 20.53
N SER A 370 8.14 -1.63 19.60
CA SER A 370 8.55 -1.80 18.22
C SER A 370 8.57 -0.48 17.46
N LYS A 371 9.67 -0.22 16.73
CA LYS A 371 9.78 0.97 15.87
C LYS A 371 9.35 0.70 14.42
N HIS A 372 9.87 -0.38 13.84
CA HIS A 372 9.65 -0.73 12.43
C HIS A 372 9.20 -2.16 12.22
N ALA A 373 9.37 -3.03 13.23
CA ALA A 373 8.95 -4.44 13.26
C ALA A 373 9.26 -5.28 12.01
N GLN A 374 10.29 -4.94 11.21
CA GLN A 374 10.56 -5.59 9.92
C GLN A 374 11.04 -7.04 10.04
N ARG A 375 11.77 -7.38 11.11
CA ARG A 375 12.32 -8.72 11.36
C ARG A 375 11.80 -9.33 12.64
N ALA A 376 11.59 -8.49 13.65
CA ALA A 376 11.07 -8.86 14.95
C ALA A 376 10.32 -7.67 15.55
N LYS A 377 9.36 -7.96 16.42
CA LYS A 377 8.75 -6.98 17.32
C LYS A 377 9.44 -7.06 18.67
N VAL A 378 9.44 -5.94 19.40
CA VAL A 378 10.03 -5.83 20.73
C VAL A 378 8.94 -5.31 21.65
N GLU A 379 8.61 -6.06 22.68
CA GLU A 379 7.53 -5.76 23.62
C GLU A 379 8.06 -5.82 25.05
N LEU A 380 7.56 -4.93 25.90
CA LEU A 380 7.66 -5.06 27.34
C LEU A 380 6.60 -6.06 27.79
N VAL A 381 7.01 -7.09 28.53
CA VAL A 381 6.12 -8.18 28.96
C VAL A 381 6.18 -8.39 30.47
N ASP A 382 5.11 -9.00 31.00
CA ASP A 382 5.12 -9.61 32.32
C ASP A 382 5.69 -11.04 32.22
N PHE A 383 6.94 -11.19 32.64
CA PHE A 383 7.64 -12.46 32.70
C PHE A 383 7.67 -12.95 34.14
N HIS A 384 6.70 -13.81 34.49
CA HIS A 384 6.56 -14.43 35.81
C HIS A 384 6.47 -13.43 36.98
N GLY A 385 5.77 -12.31 36.80
CA GLY A 385 5.61 -11.25 37.81
C GLY A 385 6.69 -10.17 37.79
N ALA A 386 7.64 -10.25 36.84
CA ALA A 386 8.69 -9.25 36.64
C ALA A 386 8.64 -8.65 35.23
N GLN A 387 9.07 -7.41 35.09
CA GLN A 387 9.18 -6.77 33.77
C GLN A 387 10.37 -7.33 32.98
N ALA A 388 10.12 -7.73 31.74
CA ALA A 388 11.15 -8.20 30.82
C ALA A 388 10.89 -7.69 29.40
N ILE A 389 11.91 -7.76 28.54
CA ILE A 389 11.77 -7.46 27.11
C ILE A 389 11.63 -8.76 26.34
N CYS A 390 10.53 -8.93 25.60
CA CYS A 390 10.38 -10.03 24.65
C CYS A 390 10.62 -9.53 23.23
N LYS A 391 11.62 -10.08 22.54
CA LYS A 391 11.82 -9.89 21.09
C LYS A 391 11.32 -11.11 20.35
N THR A 392 10.22 -10.97 19.61
CA THR A 392 9.60 -12.06 18.85
C THR A 392 9.93 -11.89 17.37
N PHE A 393 10.59 -12.89 16.78
CA PHE A 393 11.09 -12.89 15.41
C PHE A 393 10.04 -13.43 14.44
N ARG A 394 10.02 -12.82 13.26
CA ARG A 394 9.13 -13.26 12.17
C ARG A 394 9.54 -14.65 11.67
N PRO A 395 8.60 -15.45 11.15
CA PRO A 395 8.92 -16.66 10.41
C PRO A 395 10.01 -16.40 9.35
N GLY A 396 10.99 -17.29 9.22
CA GLY A 396 12.09 -17.16 8.25
C GLY A 396 13.20 -16.18 8.67
N ARG A 397 13.11 -15.59 9.87
CA ARG A 397 14.11 -14.66 10.44
C ARG A 397 14.86 -15.27 11.63
N GLU A 398 14.80 -16.58 11.80
CA GLU A 398 15.43 -17.34 12.88
C GLU A 398 16.95 -17.08 12.93
N ARG A 399 17.62 -16.93 11.77
CA ARG A 399 19.06 -16.59 11.71
C ARG A 399 19.44 -15.30 12.44
N PHE A 400 18.52 -14.33 12.56
CA PHE A 400 18.75 -13.09 13.29
C PHE A 400 18.65 -13.31 14.81
N MET A 401 17.75 -14.20 15.23
CA MET A 401 17.62 -14.64 16.61
C MET A 401 18.85 -15.44 17.05
N GLU A 402 19.31 -16.38 16.22
CA GLU A 402 20.51 -17.17 16.46
C GLU A 402 21.74 -16.28 16.68
N ARG A 403 21.88 -15.20 15.90
CA ARG A 403 22.96 -14.21 16.09
C ARG A 403 22.84 -13.45 17.40
N GLU A 404 21.64 -13.11 17.84
CA GLU A 404 21.40 -12.45 19.13
C GLU A 404 21.77 -13.33 20.32
N VAL A 405 21.48 -14.64 20.21
CA VAL A 405 21.89 -15.65 21.18
C VAL A 405 23.41 -15.79 21.17
N GLN A 406 23.99 -16.06 20.01
CA GLN A 406 25.44 -16.22 19.84
C GLN A 406 26.22 -15.01 20.34
N ALA A 407 25.75 -13.79 20.06
CA ALA A 407 26.39 -12.57 20.54
C ALA A 407 26.46 -12.54 22.07
N ARG A 408 25.35 -12.89 22.75
CA ARG A 408 25.28 -12.86 24.21
C ARG A 408 26.08 -13.97 24.86
N GLU A 409 26.16 -15.13 24.22
CA GLU A 409 27.05 -16.21 24.67
C GLU A 409 28.53 -15.80 24.57
N LEU A 410 28.94 -15.25 23.42
CA LEU A 410 30.31 -14.77 23.19
C LEU A 410 30.66 -13.56 24.08
N GLY A 411 29.66 -12.73 24.37
CA GLY A 411 29.78 -11.50 25.14
C GLY A 411 29.42 -11.64 26.62
N LYS A 412 29.21 -12.85 27.15
CA LYS A 412 28.67 -13.08 28.52
C LYS A 412 29.48 -12.43 29.64
N GLU A 413 30.78 -12.22 29.41
CA GLU A 413 31.70 -11.60 30.38
C GLU A 413 31.70 -10.07 30.30
N LEU A 414 31.10 -9.49 29.26
CA LEU A 414 31.01 -8.05 29.09
C LEU A 414 29.79 -7.52 29.85
N PRO A 415 29.98 -6.60 30.81
CA PRO A 415 28.86 -6.01 31.54
C PRO A 415 27.93 -5.20 30.62
N GLU A 416 28.40 -4.78 29.45
CA GLU A 416 27.60 -4.05 28.47
C GLU A 416 26.64 -4.93 27.66
N VAL A 417 26.77 -6.25 27.74
CA VAL A 417 25.90 -7.19 27.02
C VAL A 417 24.70 -7.53 27.89
N SER A 418 23.49 -7.44 27.31
CA SER A 418 22.24 -7.74 28.01
C SER A 418 22.07 -9.24 28.23
N SER A 419 21.53 -9.64 29.38
CA SER A 419 21.29 -11.05 29.73
C SER A 419 20.02 -11.59 29.06
N ILE A 420 20.09 -12.83 28.57
CA ILE A 420 18.90 -13.60 28.14
C ILE A 420 18.32 -14.31 29.38
N LEU A 421 17.01 -14.17 29.56
CA LEU A 421 16.22 -14.89 30.56
C LEU A 421 15.63 -16.18 29.99
N GLU A 422 15.21 -16.16 28.72
CA GLU A 422 14.64 -17.33 28.03
C GLU A 422 14.93 -17.31 26.54
N ILE A 423 15.15 -18.50 25.97
CA ILE A 423 15.20 -18.75 24.52
C ILE A 423 14.02 -19.65 24.16
N GLY A 424 13.06 -19.11 23.41
CA GLY A 424 11.96 -19.89 22.84
C GLY A 424 12.21 -20.28 21.38
N PRO A 425 11.21 -20.86 20.69
CA PRO A 425 11.35 -21.25 19.28
C PRO A 425 11.54 -20.04 18.34
N ARG A 426 10.91 -18.91 18.66
CA ARG A 426 10.90 -17.69 17.83
C ARG A 426 10.98 -16.40 18.65
N HIS A 427 11.27 -16.50 19.94
CA HIS A 427 11.35 -15.34 20.81
C HIS A 427 12.54 -15.45 21.74
N LEU A 428 13.03 -14.29 22.15
CA LEU A 428 14.02 -14.15 23.19
C LEU A 428 13.44 -13.24 24.28
N VAL A 429 13.57 -13.67 25.53
CA VAL A 429 13.25 -12.83 26.68
C VAL A 429 14.55 -12.31 27.27
N PHE A 430 14.64 -11.01 27.49
CA PHE A 430 15.80 -10.33 28.07
C PHE A 430 15.40 -9.63 29.36
N GLU A 431 16.39 -9.41 30.22
CA GLU A 431 16.26 -8.51 31.35
C GLU A 431 15.85 -7.11 30.88
N TRP A 432 14.90 -6.49 31.60
CA TRP A 432 14.53 -5.11 31.36
C TRP A 432 15.52 -4.14 32.01
N TYR A 433 15.87 -3.08 31.30
CA TYR A 433 16.77 -2.03 31.75
C TYR A 433 16.12 -0.67 31.54
N ALA A 434 16.25 0.23 32.51
CA ALA A 434 15.65 1.55 32.42
C ALA A 434 16.47 2.45 31.48
N ASP A 435 15.91 2.87 30.34
CA ASP A 435 16.62 3.77 29.40
C ASP A 435 16.75 5.20 29.94
N ASN A 436 17.85 5.46 30.63
CA ASN A 436 18.25 6.77 31.12
C ASN A 436 19.40 7.37 30.31
N LEU A 437 19.61 6.95 29.05
CA LEU A 437 20.74 7.40 28.24
C LEU A 437 20.82 8.93 28.17
N GLN A 438 19.68 9.61 27.99
CA GLN A 438 19.63 11.08 27.90
C GLN A 438 20.21 11.80 29.12
N ARG A 439 20.17 11.19 30.32
CA ARG A 439 20.70 11.80 31.56
C ARG A 439 22.23 11.88 31.57
N ILE A 440 22.91 10.99 30.85
CA ILE A 440 24.38 10.96 30.78
C ILE A 440 24.93 11.63 29.51
N LEU A 441 24.05 12.06 28.59
CA LEU A 441 24.46 12.70 27.34
C LEU A 441 24.84 14.17 27.57
N SER A 442 26.14 14.44 27.65
CA SER A 442 26.70 15.77 27.88
C SER A 442 28.14 15.89 27.32
N PRO A 443 28.56 17.08 26.81
CA PRO A 443 27.76 18.28 26.59
C PRO A 443 26.85 18.15 25.35
N LYS A 444 25.87 19.04 25.21
CA LYS A 444 24.99 19.13 24.03
C LYS A 444 25.49 20.20 23.07
N ALA A 445 25.87 19.79 21.86
CA ALA A 445 26.19 20.74 20.80
C ALA A 445 24.92 21.52 20.38
N PRO A 446 25.00 22.85 20.18
CA PRO A 446 23.88 23.62 19.66
C PRO A 446 23.34 23.05 18.33
N PHE A 447 22.02 23.11 18.13
CA PHE A 447 21.30 22.59 16.95
C PHE A 447 21.29 21.05 16.77
N TYR A 448 21.83 20.29 17.71
CA TYR A 448 21.64 18.83 17.78
C TYR A 448 20.54 18.48 18.77
N GLN A 449 19.85 17.36 18.51
CA GLN A 449 18.71 16.94 19.33
C GLN A 449 19.14 16.30 20.66
N HIS A 450 20.31 15.66 20.68
CA HIS A 450 20.83 14.89 21.81
C HIS A 450 22.23 15.40 22.23
N GLY A 451 22.66 15.07 23.45
CA GLY A 451 24.02 15.33 23.93
C GLY A 451 25.05 14.29 23.44
N MET A 452 26.28 14.45 23.90
CA MET A 452 27.40 13.54 23.60
C MET A 452 27.53 12.43 24.65
N LEU A 453 27.95 11.24 24.23
CA LEU A 453 28.34 10.15 25.11
C LEU A 453 29.54 10.58 25.97
N PRO A 454 29.55 10.23 27.27
CA PRO A 454 30.71 10.46 28.11
C PRO A 454 31.90 9.62 27.61
N ILE A 455 33.13 10.09 27.86
CA ILE A 455 34.34 9.44 27.33
C ILE A 455 34.45 7.99 27.80
N TRP A 456 34.09 7.71 29.06
CA TRP A 456 34.09 6.36 29.60
C TRP A 456 33.16 5.41 28.81
N ALA A 457 32.03 5.89 28.29
CA ALA A 457 31.13 5.06 27.49
C ALA A 457 31.75 4.73 26.12
N ILE A 458 32.48 5.69 25.54
CA ILE A 458 33.22 5.46 24.29
C ILE A 458 34.33 4.44 24.51
N GLU A 459 35.04 4.52 25.64
CA GLU A 459 36.05 3.51 26.05
C GLU A 459 35.41 2.12 26.20
N ARG A 460 34.24 2.01 26.84
CA ARG A 460 33.51 0.73 26.93
C ARG A 460 33.13 0.17 25.56
N LEU A 461 32.59 1.00 24.67
CA LEU A 461 32.24 0.59 23.30
C LEU A 461 33.45 0.07 22.53
N ARG A 462 34.62 0.68 22.72
CA ARG A 462 35.88 0.19 22.12
C ARG A 462 36.20 -1.22 22.59
N HIS A 463 36.08 -1.46 23.89
CA HIS A 463 36.36 -2.77 24.47
C HIS A 463 35.40 -3.83 23.92
N VAL A 464 34.10 -3.51 23.84
CA VAL A 464 33.10 -4.41 23.24
C VAL A 464 33.44 -4.73 21.78
N ILE A 465 33.75 -3.71 20.95
CA ILE A 465 34.09 -3.95 19.54
C ILE A 465 35.34 -4.83 19.44
N LEU A 466 36.41 -4.51 20.18
CA LEU A 466 37.64 -5.32 20.17
C LEU A 466 37.39 -6.75 20.63
N HIS A 467 36.56 -6.96 21.65
CA HIS A 467 36.20 -8.28 22.15
C HIS A 467 35.65 -9.17 21.04
N TYR A 468 34.61 -8.72 20.34
CA TYR A 468 34.03 -9.49 19.24
C TYR A 468 35.01 -9.68 18.08
N ARG A 469 35.83 -8.69 17.75
CA ARG A 469 36.83 -8.81 16.67
C ARG A 469 37.93 -9.81 16.97
N ARG A 470 38.39 -9.89 18.23
CA ARG A 470 39.33 -10.93 18.67
C ARG A 470 38.75 -12.32 18.50
N LEU A 471 37.45 -12.46 18.75
CA LEU A 471 36.70 -13.71 18.52
C LEU A 471 36.35 -13.96 17.04
N GLY A 472 36.72 -13.06 16.13
CA GLY A 472 36.45 -13.20 14.69
C GLY A 472 35.04 -12.79 14.26
N TYR A 473 34.43 -11.83 14.96
CA TYR A 473 33.11 -11.27 14.65
C TYR A 473 33.15 -9.75 14.46
N GLU A 474 32.20 -9.23 13.69
CA GLU A 474 32.02 -7.79 13.44
C GLU A 474 30.63 -7.32 13.86
N CYS A 475 30.57 -6.23 14.63
CA CYS A 475 29.32 -5.61 15.06
C CYS A 475 28.80 -4.65 13.98
N ILE A 476 28.14 -5.17 12.95
CA ILE A 476 27.79 -4.41 11.74
C ILE A 476 26.78 -3.27 11.97
N ASP A 477 25.78 -3.46 12.83
CA ASP A 477 24.78 -2.41 13.08
C ASP A 477 24.95 -1.65 14.38
N LEU A 478 26.05 -1.86 15.10
CA LEU A 478 26.25 -1.18 16.38
C LEU A 478 26.23 0.35 16.17
N ASN A 479 25.21 0.98 16.72
CA ASN A 479 24.99 2.41 16.60
C ASN A 479 24.41 2.99 17.90
N PRO A 480 24.40 4.33 18.05
CA PRO A 480 23.94 4.96 19.29
C PRO A 480 22.50 4.63 19.70
N HIS A 481 21.64 4.18 18.79
CA HIS A 481 20.27 3.77 19.10
C HIS A 481 20.16 2.36 19.66
N ASN A 482 21.24 1.58 19.63
CA ASN A 482 21.34 0.28 20.30
C ASN A 482 21.95 0.38 21.70
N LEU A 483 22.16 1.60 22.19
CA LEU A 483 22.70 1.87 23.53
C LEU A 483 21.58 2.31 24.45
N ILE A 484 21.60 1.79 25.67
CA ILE A 484 20.79 2.29 26.78
C ILE A 484 21.69 2.44 28.00
N TYR A 485 21.28 3.27 28.95
CA TYR A 485 21.99 3.43 30.22
C TYR A 485 21.03 3.20 31.37
N ASP A 486 21.31 2.17 32.16
CA ASP A 486 20.62 1.90 33.40
C ASP A 486 21.46 2.45 34.58
N PRO A 487 20.89 3.24 35.50
CA PRO A 487 21.64 3.80 36.62
C PRO A 487 22.29 2.77 37.55
N CYS A 488 21.72 1.56 37.63
CA CYS A 488 22.22 0.48 38.49
C CYS A 488 23.13 -0.48 37.73
N GLN A 489 22.80 -0.78 36.47
CA GLN A 489 23.49 -1.79 35.66
C GLN A 489 24.49 -1.21 34.64
N GLY A 490 24.54 0.11 34.50
CA GLY A 490 25.46 0.82 33.61
C GLY A 490 25.01 0.85 32.14
N LEU A 491 25.98 0.97 31.23
CA LEU A 491 25.73 0.99 29.79
C LEU A 491 25.35 -0.41 29.31
N LYS A 492 24.28 -0.55 28.51
CA LYS A 492 23.90 -1.81 27.86
C LYS A 492 23.74 -1.64 26.35
N ILE A 493 24.05 -2.71 25.62
CA ILE A 493 23.83 -2.88 24.20
C ILE A 493 22.70 -3.89 24.02
N ILE A 494 21.67 -3.50 23.26
CA ILE A 494 20.39 -4.22 23.22
C ILE A 494 20.11 -4.96 21.91
N ASP A 495 20.96 -4.81 20.90
CA ASP A 495 20.67 -5.33 19.55
C ASP A 495 21.96 -5.85 18.89
N PHE A 496 22.00 -7.16 18.68
CA PHE A 496 23.11 -7.89 18.08
C PHE A 496 22.70 -8.71 16.85
N GLU A 497 21.51 -8.48 16.28
CA GLU A 497 20.98 -9.29 15.18
C GLU A 497 21.85 -9.29 13.90
N PHE A 498 22.78 -8.33 13.79
CA PHE A 498 23.75 -8.24 12.70
C PHE A 498 25.19 -8.57 13.11
N LEU A 499 25.42 -9.15 14.30
CA LEU A 499 26.73 -9.72 14.63
C LEU A 499 27.02 -10.87 13.67
N GLN A 500 28.13 -10.78 12.93
CA GLN A 500 28.46 -11.75 11.89
C GLN A 500 29.95 -12.08 11.88
N PRO A 501 30.34 -13.26 11.34
CA PRO A 501 31.73 -13.61 11.17
C PRO A 501 32.51 -12.56 10.36
N GLY A 502 33.70 -12.26 10.84
CA GLY A 502 34.67 -11.38 10.20
C GLY A 502 36.06 -12.01 10.18
N PRO A 503 37.11 -11.22 9.85
CA PRO A 503 38.48 -11.71 9.91
C PRO A 503 38.84 -12.14 11.35
N ARG A 504 39.44 -13.31 11.51
CA ARG A 504 39.80 -13.87 12.83
C ARG A 504 41.00 -13.16 13.45
N GLY A 505 41.00 -13.03 14.78
CA GLY A 505 42.16 -12.60 15.56
C GLY A 505 42.55 -11.12 15.37
N VAL A 506 41.62 -10.26 14.96
CA VAL A 506 41.91 -8.85 14.73
C VAL A 506 41.92 -8.08 16.05
N ASP A 507 43.10 -7.71 16.53
CA ASP A 507 43.27 -6.92 17.76
C ASP A 507 43.40 -5.41 17.49
N THR A 508 42.58 -4.88 16.59
CA THR A 508 42.55 -3.45 16.29
C THR A 508 41.14 -2.97 16.01
N LEU A 509 40.86 -1.71 16.31
CA LEU A 509 39.61 -1.05 15.93
C LEU A 509 39.63 -0.58 14.46
N LYS A 510 40.79 -0.54 13.80
CA LYS A 510 40.89 -0.07 12.42
C LYS A 510 40.11 -1.01 11.49
N GLY A 511 39.18 -0.45 10.71
CA GLY A 511 38.37 -1.19 9.74
C GLY A 511 37.13 -1.89 10.31
N ASN A 512 36.79 -1.74 11.61
CA ASN A 512 35.61 -2.36 12.18
C ASN A 512 34.30 -1.88 11.54
N TYR A 513 33.29 -2.74 11.43
CA TYR A 513 32.05 -2.40 10.71
C TYR A 513 31.07 -1.53 11.49
N ALA A 514 31.27 -1.31 12.79
CA ALA A 514 30.48 -0.36 13.58
C ALA A 514 30.81 1.11 13.20
N TRP A 515 32.08 1.39 12.87
CA TRP A 515 32.61 2.73 12.61
C TRP A 515 33.12 2.95 11.17
N TYR A 516 33.32 1.88 10.41
CA TYR A 516 33.64 1.94 8.99
C TYR A 516 32.44 1.50 8.15
N ALA A 517 32.46 1.85 6.86
CA ALA A 517 31.47 1.33 5.95
C ALA A 517 31.73 -0.17 5.74
N VAL A 518 30.65 -0.95 5.68
CA VAL A 518 30.73 -2.34 5.28
C VAL A 518 31.15 -2.41 3.80
N PRO A 519 32.14 -3.25 3.43
CA PRO A 519 32.53 -3.45 2.04
C PRO A 519 31.35 -3.85 1.15
N GLY A 520 31.35 -3.40 -0.12
CA GLY A 520 30.26 -3.67 -1.05
C GLY A 520 30.13 -5.13 -1.47
N ASP A 521 31.21 -5.88 -1.32
CA ASP A 521 31.36 -7.33 -1.57
C ASP A 521 31.12 -8.19 -0.32
N PHE A 522 30.77 -7.60 0.82
CA PHE A 522 30.44 -8.35 2.03
C PHE A 522 29.21 -9.24 1.79
N CYS A 523 29.39 -10.57 1.90
CA CYS A 523 28.35 -11.55 1.57
C CYS A 523 27.29 -11.75 2.67
N GLY A 524 27.37 -11.03 3.80
CA GLY A 524 26.43 -11.15 4.91
C GLY A 524 25.25 -10.18 4.87
N ASP A 525 24.38 -10.28 5.87
CA ASP A 525 23.24 -9.37 6.02
C ASP A 525 23.72 -7.98 6.44
N VAL A 526 23.35 -6.92 5.72
CA VAL A 526 23.76 -5.54 6.06
C VAL A 526 22.52 -4.66 6.17
N PRO A 527 22.28 -4.00 7.32
CA PRO A 527 21.15 -3.10 7.45
C PRO A 527 21.35 -1.90 6.52
N GLN A 528 20.25 -1.39 5.97
CA GLN A 528 20.29 -0.25 5.05
C GLN A 528 20.93 0.99 5.68
N SER A 529 20.74 1.14 7.00
CA SER A 529 21.37 2.19 7.80
C SER A 529 22.90 2.15 7.65
N ALA A 530 23.52 0.96 7.60
CA ALA A 530 24.96 0.74 7.64
C ALA A 530 25.63 0.96 6.28
N ARG A 531 24.93 0.66 5.16
CA ARG A 531 25.48 0.82 3.80
C ARG A 531 25.84 2.27 3.43
N ASN A 532 25.13 3.26 4.00
CA ASN A 532 25.17 4.65 3.50
C ASN A 532 25.56 5.71 4.55
N ARG A 533 26.03 5.31 5.74
CA ARG A 533 26.28 6.26 6.83
C ARG A 533 27.63 6.05 7.51
N PRO A 534 28.71 6.69 7.02
CA PRO A 534 30.01 6.64 7.68
C PRO A 534 29.95 7.25 9.08
N TYR A 535 30.94 6.94 9.92
CA TYR A 535 31.14 7.48 11.29
C TYR A 535 30.72 8.94 11.47
N LEU A 536 31.07 9.81 10.51
CA LEU A 536 30.78 11.26 10.54
C LEU A 536 29.30 11.60 10.70
N ARG A 537 28.39 10.77 10.16
CA ARG A 537 26.93 11.03 10.25
C ARG A 537 26.29 10.33 11.44
N ARG A 538 26.81 9.16 11.82
CA ARG A 538 26.20 8.26 12.81
C ARG A 538 26.78 8.47 14.20
N TRP A 539 28.10 8.44 14.31
CA TRP A 539 28.82 8.40 15.59
C TRP A 539 29.40 9.75 15.99
N LEU A 540 29.91 10.56 15.06
CA LEU A 540 30.50 11.86 15.39
C LEU A 540 29.56 12.78 16.19
N PRO A 541 28.24 12.88 15.89
CA PRO A 541 27.31 13.67 16.69
C PRO A 541 27.17 13.21 18.14
N TYR A 542 27.44 11.93 18.41
CA TYR A 542 27.34 11.34 19.75
C TYR A 542 28.69 11.30 20.46
N THR A 543 29.80 11.07 19.75
CA THR A 543 31.11 10.99 20.39
C THR A 543 31.75 12.36 20.60
N GLY A 544 31.42 13.33 19.73
CA GLY A 544 32.11 14.62 19.66
C GLY A 544 33.60 14.50 19.29
N LEU A 545 34.02 13.34 18.80
CA LEU A 545 35.42 13.02 18.55
C LEU A 545 35.61 12.52 17.11
N PRO A 546 36.67 12.94 16.40
CA PRO A 546 37.02 12.37 15.11
C PRO A 546 37.32 10.88 15.29
N ARG A 547 36.96 10.07 14.29
CA ARG A 547 37.12 8.62 14.33
C ARG A 547 38.51 8.19 14.81
N LEU A 548 39.57 8.85 14.31
CA LEU A 548 40.95 8.55 14.68
C LEU A 548 41.17 8.52 16.20
N LEU A 549 40.65 9.49 16.94
CA LEU A 549 40.80 9.55 18.40
C LEU A 549 39.98 8.47 19.13
N CYS A 550 38.93 7.94 18.50
CA CYS A 550 38.21 6.79 19.03
C CYS A 550 38.90 5.46 18.75
N LEU A 551 39.82 5.38 17.78
CA LEU A 551 40.56 4.16 17.44
C LEU A 551 41.75 3.91 18.36
N HIS A 552 42.34 4.96 18.93
CA HIS A 552 43.57 4.89 19.71
C HIS A 552 43.32 5.13 21.19
N GLU A 553 44.07 4.47 22.06
CA GLU A 553 44.10 4.79 23.49
C GLU A 553 44.77 6.15 23.66
N VAL A 554 43.95 7.15 23.99
CA VAL A 554 44.37 8.53 24.15
C VAL A 554 43.97 8.96 25.56
N PRO A 555 44.85 9.63 26.32
CA PRO A 555 44.51 10.07 27.67
C PRO A 555 43.23 10.91 27.70
N ARG A 556 42.37 10.66 28.69
CA ARG A 556 41.08 11.35 28.84
C ARG A 556 41.17 12.89 28.76
N PRO A 557 42.17 13.57 29.36
CA PRO A 557 42.29 15.02 29.23
C PRO A 557 42.46 15.49 27.78
N VAL A 558 43.20 14.74 26.97
CA VAL A 558 43.39 15.03 25.54
C VAL A 558 42.08 14.82 24.77
N LEU A 559 41.32 13.77 25.11
CA LEU A 559 40.00 13.54 24.50
C LEU A 559 38.99 14.65 24.88
N VAL A 560 38.99 15.12 26.13
CA VAL A 560 38.15 16.26 26.56
C VAL A 560 38.53 17.51 25.78
N LEU A 561 39.83 17.82 25.69
CA LEU A 561 40.31 18.99 24.96
C LEU A 561 39.94 18.91 23.47
N ALA A 562 40.19 17.77 22.83
CA ALA A 562 39.83 17.54 21.44
C ALA A 562 38.32 17.73 21.22
N ARG A 563 37.49 17.16 22.09
CA ARG A 563 36.03 17.33 22.03
C ARG A 563 35.62 18.80 22.06
N SER A 564 36.24 19.62 22.91
CA SER A 564 36.00 21.07 22.96
C SER A 564 36.32 21.77 21.65
N PHE A 565 37.41 21.38 20.98
CA PHE A 565 37.73 21.90 19.64
C PHE A 565 36.74 21.43 18.57
N PHE A 566 36.28 20.18 18.62
CA PHE A 566 35.35 19.61 17.63
C PHE A 566 33.89 20.04 17.83
N LEU A 567 33.53 20.58 19.00
CA LEU A 567 32.23 21.20 19.24
C LEU A 567 31.99 22.41 18.31
N VAL A 568 33.02 23.20 18.02
CA VAL A 568 32.92 24.38 17.15
C VAL A 568 32.49 24.03 15.72
N PRO A 569 33.20 23.16 14.96
CA PRO A 569 32.77 22.79 13.62
C PRO A 569 31.45 22.03 13.60
N LEU A 570 31.15 21.22 14.63
CA LEU A 570 29.85 20.56 14.75
C LEU A 570 28.71 21.59 14.86
N THR A 571 28.90 22.62 15.68
CA THR A 571 27.96 23.73 15.86
C THR A 571 27.75 24.48 14.55
N LEU A 572 28.84 24.85 13.85
CA LEU A 572 28.76 25.53 12.55
C LEU A 572 28.04 24.67 11.49
N ALA A 573 28.30 23.36 11.44
CA ALA A 573 27.60 22.44 10.57
C ALA A 573 26.11 22.28 10.94
N GLY A 574 25.79 22.36 12.23
CA GLY A 574 24.43 22.44 12.76
C GLY A 574 23.69 23.69 12.27
N MET A 575 24.31 24.86 12.43
CA MET A 575 23.78 26.15 11.95
C MET A 575 23.50 26.14 10.45
N LYS A 576 24.46 25.67 9.62
CA LYS A 576 24.26 25.56 8.17
C LYS A 576 23.07 24.68 7.81
N ARG A 577 22.85 23.58 8.54
CA ARG A 577 21.70 22.69 8.33
C ARG A 577 20.38 23.33 8.77
N ALA A 578 20.36 24.00 9.91
CA ALA A 578 19.18 24.72 10.40
C ALA A 578 18.77 25.82 9.39
N GLY A 579 19.73 26.61 8.91
CA GLY A 579 19.50 27.61 7.86
C GLY A 579 18.92 27.02 6.57
N ARG A 580 19.50 25.91 6.07
CA ARG A 580 18.96 25.22 4.88
C ARG A 580 17.54 24.70 5.08
N ARG A 581 17.21 24.17 6.27
CA ARG A 581 15.83 23.72 6.58
C ARG A 581 14.86 24.89 6.61
N TYR A 582 15.27 26.01 7.20
CA TYR A 582 14.47 27.23 7.24
C TYR A 582 14.19 27.76 5.82
N VAL A 583 15.22 27.87 4.98
CA VAL A 583 15.07 28.27 3.56
C VAL A 583 14.14 27.31 2.80
N ARG A 584 14.28 25.99 2.98
CA ARG A 584 13.37 25.01 2.35
C ARG A 584 11.92 25.13 2.83
N ARG A 585 11.70 25.46 4.10
CA ARG A 585 10.36 25.67 4.66
C ARG A 585 9.71 26.91 4.05
N ILE A 586 10.46 28.01 3.93
CA ILE A 586 10.00 29.22 3.24
C ILE A 586 9.70 28.93 1.77
N ALA A 587 10.60 28.25 1.06
CA ALA A 587 10.40 27.90 -0.35
C ALA A 587 9.13 27.03 -0.55
N ARG A 588 8.85 26.10 0.36
CA ARG A 588 7.61 25.30 0.33
C ARG A 588 6.37 26.14 0.61
N GLN A 589 6.44 27.10 1.54
CA GLN A 589 5.31 28.01 1.82
C GLN A 589 5.03 28.97 0.66
N ILE A 590 6.06 29.37 -0.09
CA ILE A 590 5.91 30.19 -1.29
C ILE A 590 5.35 29.37 -2.46
N ALA A 591 5.74 28.11 -2.62
CA ALA A 591 5.25 27.25 -3.72
C ALA A 591 3.81 26.72 -3.55
N VAL A 592 3.20 26.92 -2.37
CA VAL A 592 1.81 26.53 -2.06
C VAL A 592 0.86 27.74 -2.11
N LYS A 593 1.40 28.96 -2.23
CA LYS A 593 0.66 30.15 -2.64
C LYS A 593 0.79 30.35 -4.14
#